data_AF-A0A143BKM2-F1
#
_entry.id   AF-A0A143BKM2-F1
#
_cell.length_a   1.000
_cell.length_b   1.000
_cell.length_c   1.000
_cell.angle_alpha   90.00
_cell.angle_beta   90.00
_cell.angle_gamma   90.00
#
_symmetry.space_group_name_H-M   'P 1'
#
loop_
_entity.id
_entity.type
_entity.pdbx_description
1 polymer ?
#
loop_
_entity_poly.entity_id
_entity_poly.type
_entity_poly.pdbx_seq_one_letter_code
_entity_poly.pdbx_strand_id
1 'polypeptide(L)'
;MTDPSLDTVVAGVPCREVLADLSDFLDGALSDNRVAQLQAHVGSCDNCSRFGGHIALTLGALRSAVVARPANTALGDRIMAAVRGA
;
A
#
# COMPACT_ATOMS: atom_id res chain seq x y z
N MET A 1 -2.19 6.28 -23.91
CA MET A 1 -3.22 5.67 -23.06
C MET A 1 -4.07 6.81 -22.52
N THR A 2 -5.22 7.07 -23.14
CA THR A 2 -6.07 8.23 -22.82
C THR A 2 -7.42 7.69 -22.36
N ASP A 3 -7.46 7.24 -21.11
CA ASP A 3 -8.70 6.87 -20.46
C ASP A 3 -9.20 8.09 -19.65
N PRO A 4 -10.29 8.74 -20.08
CA PRO A 4 -10.84 9.91 -19.39
C PRO A 4 -11.38 9.57 -17.99
N SER A 5 -11.59 8.30 -17.64
CA SER A 5 -11.96 7.93 -16.27
C SER A 5 -10.82 8.12 -15.27
N LEU A 6 -9.61 8.41 -15.75
CA LEU A 6 -8.43 8.69 -14.93
C LEU A 6 -8.21 10.18 -14.63
N ASP A 7 -9.14 11.05 -15.04
CA ASP A 7 -9.10 12.50 -14.81
C ASP A 7 -9.92 12.96 -13.60
N THR A 8 -10.64 12.06 -12.92
CA THR A 8 -11.38 12.41 -11.70
C THR A 8 -10.43 12.88 -10.61
N VAL A 9 -10.66 14.09 -10.10
CA VAL A 9 -9.87 14.71 -9.03
C VAL A 9 -10.61 14.61 -7.70
N VAL A 10 -9.94 14.04 -6.70
CA VAL A 10 -10.43 13.95 -5.31
C VAL A 10 -9.26 14.27 -4.38
N ALA A 11 -9.52 15.07 -3.34
CA ALA A 11 -8.48 15.56 -2.43
C ALA A 11 -7.30 16.25 -3.13
N GLY A 12 -7.55 16.88 -4.28
CA GLY A 12 -6.52 17.56 -5.08
C GLY A 12 -5.66 16.62 -5.94
N VAL A 13 -5.95 15.32 -5.96
CA VAL A 13 -5.18 14.31 -6.70
C VAL A 13 -6.05 13.68 -7.79
N PRO A 14 -5.61 13.60 -9.05
CA PRO A 14 -6.32 12.86 -10.10
C PRO A 14 -6.04 11.35 -10.02
N CYS A 15 -6.98 10.50 -10.45
CA CYS A 15 -6.81 9.05 -10.41
C CYS A 15 -5.51 8.56 -11.07
N ARG A 16 -5.10 9.17 -12.19
CA ARG A 16 -3.82 8.83 -12.87
C ARG A 16 -2.59 8.97 -11.97
N GLU A 17 -2.60 9.91 -11.04
CA GLU A 17 -1.48 10.16 -10.14
C GLU A 17 -1.48 9.15 -8.99
N VAL A 18 -2.67 8.74 -8.52
CA VAL A 18 -2.80 7.60 -7.59
C VAL A 18 -2.23 6.32 -8.19
N LEU A 19 -2.49 6.08 -9.48
CA LEU A 19 -1.94 4.91 -10.18
C LEU A 19 -0.43 5.02 -10.40
N ALA A 20 0.07 6.22 -10.70
CA ALA A 20 1.50 6.47 -10.86
C ALA A 20 2.29 6.18 -9.57
N ASP A 21 1.70 6.56 -8.42
CA ASP A 21 2.32 6.40 -7.11
C ASP A 21 2.13 5.00 -6.50
N LEU A 22 1.39 4.09 -7.17
CA LEU A 22 1.04 2.79 -6.59
C LEU A 22 2.29 1.97 -6.23
N SER A 23 3.30 1.95 -7.10
CA SER A 23 4.53 1.18 -6.84
C SER A 23 5.26 1.74 -5.62
N ASP A 24 5.49 3.05 -5.58
CA ASP A 24 6.16 3.71 -4.45
C ASP A 24 5.38 3.55 -3.15
N PHE A 25 4.04 3.52 -3.22
CA PHE A 25 3.18 3.21 -2.07
C PHE A 25 3.41 1.79 -1.56
N LEU A 26 3.44 0.79 -2.46
CA LEU A 26 3.66 -0.61 -2.11
C LEU A 26 5.06 -0.86 -1.56
N ASP A 27 6.05 -0.09 -2.03
CA ASP A 27 7.43 -0.15 -1.57
C ASP A 27 7.65 0.64 -0.26
N GLY A 28 6.65 1.39 0.21
CA GLY A 28 6.76 2.25 1.40
C GLY A 28 7.68 3.45 1.20
N ALA A 29 7.86 3.90 -0.04
CA ALA A 29 8.74 5.00 -0.43
C ALA A 29 8.06 6.38 -0.40
N LEU A 30 6.74 6.42 -0.23
CA LEU A 30 5.98 7.67 -0.14
C LEU A 30 6.10 8.30 1.25
N SER A 31 6.04 9.64 1.29
CA SER A 31 5.92 10.38 2.55
C SER A 31 4.54 10.16 3.20
N ASP A 32 4.47 10.29 4.53
CA ASP A 32 3.21 10.16 5.28
C ASP A 32 2.12 11.11 4.77
N ASN A 33 2.49 12.34 4.41
CA ASN A 33 1.57 13.31 3.83
C ASN A 33 1.00 12.82 2.50
N ARG A 34 1.84 12.21 1.65
CA ARG A 34 1.40 11.69 0.37
C ARG A 34 0.51 10.47 0.53
N VAL A 35 0.85 9.57 1.46
CA VAL A 35 0.00 8.44 1.84
C VAL A 35 -1.39 8.91 2.28
N ALA A 36 -1.46 9.92 3.15
CA ALA A 36 -2.74 10.47 3.61
C ALA A 36 -3.59 11.05 2.46
N GLN A 37 -2.96 11.73 1.49
CA GLN A 37 -3.65 12.21 0.29
C GLN A 37 -4.21 11.07 -0.56
N LEU A 38 -3.41 10.03 -0.82
CA LEU A 38 -3.86 8.87 -1.59
C LEU A 38 -4.98 8.12 -0.88
N GLN A 39 -4.91 7.96 0.45
CA GLN A 39 -5.96 7.35 1.25
C GLN A 39 -7.27 8.16 1.19
N ALA A 40 -7.20 9.49 1.26
CA ALA A 40 -8.37 10.36 1.10
C ALA A 40 -9.01 10.21 -0.30
N HIS A 41 -8.19 10.11 -1.35
CA HIS A 41 -8.67 9.87 -2.71
C HIS A 41 -9.35 8.49 -2.84
N VAL A 42 -8.67 7.42 -2.46
CA VAL A 42 -9.18 6.04 -2.56
C VAL A 42 -10.45 5.86 -1.73
N GLY A 43 -10.54 6.51 -0.57
CA GLY A 43 -11.73 6.46 0.29
C GLY A 43 -12.97 7.15 -0.27
N SER A 44 -12.81 8.03 -1.29
CA SER A 44 -13.91 8.84 -1.83
C SER A 44 -14.09 8.74 -3.36
N CYS A 45 -13.27 7.93 -4.04
CA CYS A 45 -13.35 7.69 -5.49
C CYS A 45 -13.71 6.23 -5.78
N ASP A 46 -14.87 5.99 -6.39
CA ASP A 46 -15.34 4.63 -6.69
C ASP A 46 -14.39 3.84 -7.60
N ASN A 47 -13.79 4.48 -8.60
CA ASN A 47 -12.85 3.82 -9.52
C ASN A 47 -11.60 3.34 -8.78
N CYS A 48 -10.98 4.23 -8.00
CA CYS A 48 -9.78 3.90 -7.24
C CYS A 48 -10.08 2.94 -6.08
N SER A 49 -11.26 3.02 -5.45
CA SER A 49 -11.69 2.08 -4.41
C SER A 49 -11.83 0.66 -4.96
N ARG A 50 -12.51 0.49 -6.10
CA ARG A 50 -12.65 -0.81 -6.77
C ARG A 50 -11.30 -1.36 -7.23
N PHE A 51 -10.48 -0.52 -7.87
CA PHE A 51 -9.15 -0.91 -8.31
C PHE A 51 -8.24 -1.31 -7.13
N GLY A 52 -8.19 -0.49 -6.08
CA GLY A 52 -7.43 -0.77 -4.87
C GLY A 52 -7.87 -2.07 -4.20
N GLY A 53 -9.16 -2.38 -4.22
CA GLY A 53 -9.69 -3.68 -3.79
C GLY A 53 -9.12 -4.86 -4.57
N HIS A 54 -9.04 -4.77 -5.90
CA HIS A 54 -8.41 -5.82 -6.72
C HIS A 54 -6.91 -5.99 -6.42
N ILE A 55 -6.20 -4.89 -6.18
CA ILE A 55 -4.79 -4.92 -5.77
C ILE A 55 -4.65 -5.63 -4.41
N ALA A 56 -5.47 -5.27 -3.42
CA ALA A 56 -5.46 -5.89 -2.10
C ALA A 56 -5.72 -7.39 -2.16
N LEU A 57 -6.68 -7.83 -2.98
CA LEU A 57 -6.95 -9.26 -3.21
C LEU A 57 -5.76 -9.98 -3.83
N THR A 58 -5.14 -9.38 -4.85
CA THR A 58 -3.96 -9.94 -5.53
C THR A 58 -2.80 -10.10 -4.55
N LEU A 59 -2.50 -9.07 -3.75
CA LEU A 59 -1.46 -9.12 -2.72
C LEU A 59 -1.77 -10.15 -1.63
N GLY A 60 -3.03 -10.27 -1.22
CA GLY A 60 -3.48 -11.29 -0.27
C GLY A 60 -3.25 -12.71 -0.78
N ALA A 61 -3.58 -12.97 -2.04
CA ALA A 61 -3.32 -14.26 -2.69
C ALA A 61 -1.81 -14.57 -2.77
N LEU A 62 -0.99 -13.59 -3.18
CA LEU A 62 0.46 -13.74 -3.25
C LEU A 62 1.06 -14.03 -1.87
N ARG A 63 0.67 -13.29 -0.83
CA ARG A 63 1.12 -13.53 0.55
C ARG A 63 0.74 -14.93 1.06
N SER A 64 -0.44 -15.42 0.68
CA SER A 64 -0.92 -16.75 1.06
C SER A 64 -0.21 -17.88 0.31
N ALA A 65 0.28 -17.62 -0.91
CA ALA A 65 1.03 -18.56 -1.72
C ALA A 65 2.51 -18.68 -1.30
N VAL A 66 3.04 -17.68 -0.58
CA VAL A 66 4.40 -17.72 -0.05
C VAL A 66 4.44 -18.66 1.16
N VAL A 67 5.26 -19.71 1.07
CA VAL A 67 5.58 -20.54 2.24
C VAL A 67 6.41 -19.69 3.19
N ALA A 68 5.83 -19.36 4.34
CA ALA A 68 6.54 -18.63 5.39
C ALA A 68 7.80 -19.40 5.77
N ARG A 69 8.96 -18.77 5.61
CA ARG A 69 10.20 -19.33 6.16
C ARG A 69 10.05 -19.33 7.68
N PRO A 70 10.31 -20.45 8.37
CA PRO A 70 10.22 -20.48 9.83
C PRO A 70 11.09 -19.36 10.41
N ALA A 71 10.53 -18.64 11.38
CA ALA A 71 11.23 -17.53 12.02
C ALA A 71 12.49 -18.04 12.71
N ASN A 72 13.58 -17.29 12.61
CA ASN A 72 14.77 -17.54 13.41
C ASN A 72 14.48 -17.07 14.84
N THR A 73 14.13 -18.01 15.72
CA THR A 73 13.76 -17.71 17.11
C THR A 73 14.89 -17.03 17.88
N ALA A 74 16.14 -17.43 17.66
CA ALA A 74 17.30 -16.79 18.29
C ALA A 74 17.47 -15.31 17.89
N LEU A 75 17.16 -14.95 16.64
CA LEU A 75 17.12 -13.55 16.22
C LEU A 75 15.95 -12.81 16.88
N GLY A 76 14.77 -13.42 16.92
CA GLY A 76 13.59 -12.87 17.59
C GLY A 76 13.83 -12.56 19.06
N ASP A 77 14.46 -13.48 19.79
CA ASP A 77 14.79 -13.32 21.21
C ASP A 77 15.74 -12.14 21.43
N ARG A 78 16.74 -11.97 20.56
CA ARG A 78 17.69 -10.84 20.61
C ARG A 78 17.02 -9.49 20.35
N ILE A 79 16.10 -9.42 19.38
CA ILE A 79 15.32 -8.19 19.11
C ILE A 79 14.46 -7.84 20.33
N MET A 80 13.74 -8.82 20.89
CA MET A 80 12.86 -8.58 22.03
C MET A 80 13.61 -8.20 23.30
N ALA A 81 14.81 -8.75 23.52
CA ALA A 81 15.67 -8.34 24.63
C ALA A 81 16.15 -6.89 24.47
N ALA A 82 16.52 -6.48 23.25
CA ALA A 82 16.96 -5.11 22.98
C ALA A 82 15.83 -4.08 23.15
N VAL A 83 14.62 -4.38 22.70
CA VAL A 83 13.44 -3.48 22.83
C VAL A 83 13.01 -3.27 24.28
N ARG A 84 13.15 -4.28 25.16
CA ARG A 84 12.78 -4.17 26.58
C ARG A 84 13.85 -3.52 27.45
N GLY A 85 15.09 -3.44 26.95
CA GLY A 85 16.22 -2.82 27.65
C GLY A 85 16.46 -1.35 27.29
N ALA A 86 15.66 -0.79 26.38
CA ALA A 86 15.66 0.62 25.97
C ALA A 86 14.48 1.36 26.61
#